data_AF-A0A5J5I8Q8-F1
#
_entry.id   AF-A0A5J5I8Q8-F1
#
_cell.length_a   1.000
_cell.length_b   1.000
_cell.length_c   1.000
_cell.angle_alpha   90.00
_cell.angle_beta   90.00
_cell.angle_gamma   90.00
#
_symmetry.space_group_name_H-M   'P 1'
#
loop_
_entity.id
_entity.type
_entity.pdbx_description
1 polymer ?
#
loop_
_entity_poly.entity_id
_entity_poly.type
_entity_poly.pdbx_seq_one_letter_code
_entity_poly.pdbx_strand_id
1 'polypeptide(L)'
;MKLVKALGSVGGLTLASRVLALVRDSLAARYVGAGFASDAFNGVAFRLPNMFRALFAEGAFSAAFVPLFNKKAAGEGGLPAGYDFAERALAVLLPVLILFTAILIAAAWPITWALSGGFARQNPTADQFAFAVTLSRITIPYLALISLASLLGGILNSLDKFWVNAAAPILLNVAMIAGLWFFHGADEYETARVQAMSVTIGGALQLLWLIWACKRSGVSMKLKRPRLDGDVRELLRKILPAAAGAGASQINLLISTALSGWLLASGSITYIYYADRLNQLPLGLIGIGLGTILLPTISRMLSKGQEAEAMETQNRGIELALFLTLPATVAFLVVAEPIVRGLFQYGRFTPEDAMRCGWALSAFSIGLPSYVLVKVLTPGYYARGDTKTPVRYAMFSILINIVGNLTMIPTLARFGLGHVAPPLATALSSTINVAMLYTTLVKRGHFAADAGLRRRLPRLAIAALIMGVALWAGEDLLDPWLTGAMVQRYAALAVLVGAGVALYGLASVVTRAYRLSDIKALMRRKHAN
;
A
#
# COMPACT_ATOMS: atom_id res chain seq x y z
N MET A 1 24.84 10.74 -11.79
CA MET A 1 23.93 11.92 -11.82
C MET A 1 22.51 11.61 -12.32
N LYS A 2 22.30 10.91 -13.45
CA LYS A 2 20.94 10.57 -13.96
C LYS A 2 20.09 9.71 -13.00
N LEU A 3 20.69 8.70 -12.35
CA LEU A 3 20.01 7.83 -11.38
C LEU A 3 19.51 8.58 -10.12
N VAL A 4 20.34 9.44 -9.52
CA VAL A 4 19.95 10.21 -8.32
C VAL A 4 18.85 11.22 -8.64
N LYS A 5 18.93 11.89 -9.80
CA LYS A 5 17.87 12.80 -10.28
C LYS A 5 16.58 12.04 -10.61
N ALA A 6 16.67 10.86 -11.22
CA ALA A 6 15.54 9.99 -11.50
C ALA A 6 14.88 9.48 -10.21
N LEU A 7 15.66 8.94 -9.26
CA LEU A 7 15.17 8.51 -7.93
C LEU A 7 14.53 9.66 -7.15
N GLY A 8 15.15 10.84 -7.14
CA GLY A 8 14.59 12.02 -6.49
C GLY A 8 13.26 12.47 -7.13
N SER A 9 13.18 12.46 -8.46
CA SER A 9 11.94 12.81 -9.18
C SER A 9 10.82 11.78 -8.97
N VAL A 10 11.14 10.48 -9.01
CA VAL A 10 10.17 9.40 -8.80
C VAL A 10 9.69 9.36 -7.34
N GLY A 11 10.61 9.52 -6.38
CA GLY A 11 10.29 9.61 -4.96
C GLY A 11 9.41 10.82 -4.64
N GLY A 12 9.75 12.00 -5.19
CA GLY A 12 8.96 13.22 -5.05
C GLY A 12 7.56 13.10 -5.64
N LEU A 13 7.42 12.55 -6.85
CA LEU A 13 6.12 12.31 -7.48
C LEU A 13 5.28 11.28 -6.72
N THR A 14 5.92 10.25 -6.16
CA THR A 14 5.24 9.26 -5.32
C THR A 14 4.72 9.88 -4.03
N LEU A 15 5.50 10.76 -3.39
CA LEU A 15 5.06 11.54 -2.23
C LEU A 15 3.89 12.46 -2.59
N ALA A 16 3.98 13.21 -3.69
CA ALA A 16 2.89 14.06 -4.16
C ALA A 16 1.60 13.24 -4.41
N SER A 17 1.73 12.06 -5.02
CA SER A 17 0.60 11.14 -5.20
C SER A 17 -0.01 10.68 -3.88
N ARG A 18 0.82 10.35 -2.87
CA ARG A 18 0.33 9.98 -1.52
C ARG A 18 -0.39 11.13 -0.82
N VAL A 19 0.11 12.36 -0.95
CA VAL A 19 -0.55 13.55 -0.40
C VAL A 19 -1.90 13.76 -1.09
N LEU A 20 -1.97 13.68 -2.42
CA LEU A 20 -3.23 13.79 -3.15
C LEU A 20 -4.20 12.66 -2.82
N ALA A 21 -3.71 11.44 -2.60
CA ALA A 21 -4.56 10.34 -2.13
C ALA A 21 -5.18 10.65 -0.76
N LEU A 22 -4.42 11.25 0.16
CA LEU A 22 -4.94 11.68 1.46
C LEU A 22 -6.00 12.79 1.31
N VAL A 23 -5.76 13.78 0.44
CA VAL A 23 -6.73 14.84 0.15
C VAL A 23 -8.03 14.24 -0.41
N ARG A 24 -7.91 13.35 -1.40
CA ARG A 24 -9.05 12.63 -1.97
C ARG A 24 -9.83 11.86 -0.91
N ASP A 25 -9.13 11.11 -0.06
CA ASP A 25 -9.75 10.29 0.98
C ASP A 25 -10.44 11.18 2.03
N SER A 26 -9.87 12.35 2.34
CA SER A 26 -10.48 13.37 3.22
C SER A 26 -11.77 13.96 2.62
N LEU A 27 -11.78 14.24 1.31
CA LEU A 27 -12.99 14.70 0.62
C LEU A 27 -14.05 13.60 0.54
N ALA A 28 -13.64 12.36 0.31
CA ALA A 28 -14.56 11.22 0.31
C ALA A 28 -15.22 11.04 1.68
N ALA A 29 -14.44 11.11 2.76
CA ALA A 29 -14.97 11.08 4.13
C ALA A 29 -15.95 12.23 4.36
N ARG A 30 -15.61 13.45 3.91
CA ARG A 30 -16.46 14.63 4.07
C ARG A 30 -17.81 14.52 3.37
N TYR A 31 -17.83 14.10 2.10
CA TYR A 31 -19.03 14.15 1.26
C TYR A 31 -19.84 12.85 1.26
N VAL A 32 -19.20 11.70 1.43
CA VAL A 32 -19.86 10.39 1.47
C VAL A 32 -20.09 9.91 2.91
N GLY A 33 -19.18 10.21 3.84
CA GLY A 33 -19.26 9.71 5.22
C GLY A 33 -18.82 8.24 5.34
N ALA A 34 -19.22 7.60 6.45
CA ALA A 34 -18.94 6.19 6.72
C ALA A 34 -20.23 5.37 6.86
N GLY A 35 -20.86 5.09 5.73
CA GLY A 35 -22.11 4.33 5.65
C GLY A 35 -22.05 3.18 4.64
N PHE A 36 -23.21 2.70 4.21
CA PHE A 36 -23.29 1.62 3.23
C PHE A 36 -22.70 2.04 1.87
N ALA A 37 -22.96 3.28 1.41
CA ALA A 37 -22.46 3.76 0.13
C ALA A 37 -20.91 3.77 0.07
N SER A 38 -20.25 4.21 1.14
CA SER A 38 -18.78 4.20 1.24
C SER A 38 -18.23 2.78 1.38
N ASP A 39 -18.90 1.90 2.11
CA ASP A 39 -18.52 0.48 2.23
C ASP A 39 -18.66 -0.26 0.90
N ALA A 40 -19.73 -0.01 0.14
CA ALA A 40 -19.94 -0.56 -1.19
C ALA A 40 -18.84 -0.09 -2.16
N PHE A 41 -18.48 1.19 -2.10
CA PHE A 41 -17.39 1.74 -2.91
C PHE A 41 -16.02 1.17 -2.50
N ASN A 42 -15.63 1.29 -1.23
CA ASN A 42 -14.29 0.93 -0.74
C ASN A 42 -14.08 -0.59 -0.66
N GLY A 43 -15.08 -1.35 -0.22
CA GLY A 43 -15.02 -2.79 0.01
C GLY A 43 -15.11 -3.61 -1.27
N VAL A 44 -15.94 -3.20 -2.22
CA VAL A 44 -16.17 -3.97 -3.45
C VAL A 44 -15.69 -3.19 -4.67
N ALA A 45 -16.32 -2.05 -4.98
CA ALA A 45 -16.18 -1.41 -6.28
C ALA A 45 -14.73 -0.99 -6.58
N PHE A 46 -14.05 -0.36 -5.63
CA PHE A 46 -12.67 0.09 -5.81
C PHE A 46 -11.62 -0.99 -5.53
N ARG A 47 -11.97 -2.02 -4.77
CA ARG A 47 -11.05 -3.07 -4.31
C ARG A 47 -10.49 -3.88 -5.46
N LEU A 48 -11.36 -4.37 -6.34
CA LEU A 48 -10.98 -5.19 -7.49
C LEU A 48 -10.11 -4.40 -8.50
N PRO A 49 -10.49 -3.19 -8.95
CA PRO A 49 -9.63 -2.32 -9.75
C PRO A 49 -8.25 -2.07 -9.13
N ASN A 50 -8.20 -1.77 -7.82
CA ASN A 50 -6.94 -1.50 -7.14
C ASN A 50 -6.05 -2.75 -7.02
N MET A 51 -6.65 -3.94 -6.87
CA MET A 51 -5.92 -5.21 -6.89
C MET A 51 -5.21 -5.43 -8.23
N PHE A 52 -5.91 -5.20 -9.34
CA PHE A 52 -5.34 -5.34 -10.68
C PHE A 52 -4.29 -4.27 -10.97
N ARG A 53 -4.49 -3.03 -10.51
CA ARG A 53 -3.47 -1.98 -10.55
C ARG A 53 -2.19 -2.43 -9.86
N ALA A 54 -2.27 -2.99 -8.66
CA ALA A 54 -1.10 -3.49 -7.94
C ALA A 54 -0.46 -4.69 -8.67
N LEU A 55 -1.25 -5.58 -9.26
CA LEU A 55 -0.73 -6.74 -9.98
C LEU A 55 -0.01 -6.38 -11.29
N PHE A 56 -0.61 -5.51 -12.12
CA PHE A 56 -0.09 -5.15 -13.44
C PHE A 56 0.87 -3.96 -13.41
N ALA A 57 0.51 -2.87 -12.71
CA ALA A 57 1.28 -1.63 -12.76
C ALA A 57 2.48 -1.63 -11.79
N GLU A 58 2.38 -2.31 -10.65
CA GLU A 58 3.41 -2.28 -9.61
C GLU A 58 4.34 -3.50 -9.60
N GLY A 59 4.04 -4.60 -10.30
CA GLY A 59 4.75 -5.87 -10.02
C GLY A 59 4.92 -6.82 -11.19
N ALA A 60 3.88 -7.60 -11.52
CA ALA A 60 4.06 -8.83 -12.28
C ALA A 60 4.31 -8.57 -13.77
N PHE A 61 3.55 -7.65 -14.38
CA PHE A 61 3.66 -7.38 -15.80
C PHE A 61 4.99 -6.70 -16.14
N SER A 62 5.31 -5.58 -15.47
CA SER A 62 6.55 -4.84 -15.75
C SER A 62 7.81 -5.67 -15.49
N ALA A 63 7.83 -6.51 -14.46
CA ALA A 63 8.97 -7.39 -14.17
C ALA A 63 9.25 -8.43 -15.26
N ALA A 64 8.22 -8.90 -15.96
CA ALA A 64 8.37 -9.85 -17.07
C ALA A 64 8.59 -9.14 -18.42
N PHE A 65 7.85 -8.04 -18.66
CA PHE A 65 7.83 -7.33 -19.93
C PHE A 65 9.12 -6.52 -20.18
N VAL A 66 9.58 -5.74 -19.19
CA VAL A 66 10.71 -4.81 -19.37
C VAL A 66 12.01 -5.54 -19.75
N PRO A 67 12.40 -6.66 -19.12
CA PRO A 67 13.60 -7.39 -19.53
C PRO A 67 13.50 -7.99 -20.94
N LEU A 68 12.33 -8.49 -21.34
CA LEU A 68 12.10 -9.03 -22.68
C LEU A 68 12.16 -7.92 -23.73
N PHE A 69 11.52 -6.78 -23.46
CA PHE A 69 11.59 -5.59 -24.30
C PHE A 69 13.03 -5.12 -24.46
N ASN A 70 13.78 -4.95 -23.36
CA ASN A 70 15.17 -4.52 -23.40
C ASN A 70 16.07 -5.50 -24.15
N LYS A 71 15.86 -6.81 -23.98
CA LYS A 71 16.61 -7.84 -24.73
C LYS A 71 16.37 -7.74 -26.23
N LYS A 72 15.13 -7.49 -26.67
CA LYS A 72 14.80 -7.29 -28.09
C LYS A 72 15.34 -5.96 -28.61
N ALA A 73 15.24 -4.91 -27.79
CA ALA A 73 15.74 -3.57 -28.12
C ALA A 73 17.27 -3.50 -28.21
N ALA A 74 17.99 -4.32 -27.45
CA ALA A 74 19.46 -4.41 -27.47
C ALA A 74 20.00 -5.40 -28.51
N GLY A 75 19.14 -6.19 -29.15
CA GLY A 75 19.53 -7.10 -30.23
C GLY A 75 19.73 -6.39 -31.57
N GLU A 76 19.97 -7.18 -32.62
CA GLU A 76 20.28 -6.69 -33.98
C GLU A 76 19.20 -5.76 -34.56
N GLY A 77 17.94 -5.92 -34.15
CA GLY A 77 16.81 -5.10 -34.61
C GLY A 77 16.61 -3.77 -33.87
N GLY A 78 17.42 -3.47 -32.86
CA GLY A 78 17.36 -2.21 -32.11
C GLY A 78 16.00 -1.91 -31.46
N LEU A 79 15.77 -0.64 -31.12
CA LEU A 79 14.48 -0.16 -30.58
C LEU A 79 13.24 -0.56 -31.42
N PRO A 80 13.27 -0.57 -32.77
CA PRO A 80 12.14 -1.04 -33.58
C PRO A 80 11.72 -2.48 -33.28
N ALA A 81 12.64 -3.40 -33.02
CA ALA A 81 12.30 -4.77 -32.63
C ALA A 81 11.64 -4.85 -31.25
N GLY A 82 12.03 -3.96 -30.33
CA GLY A 82 11.34 -3.80 -29.05
C GLY A 82 9.90 -3.32 -29.24
N TYR A 83 9.68 -2.30 -30.08
CA TYR A 83 8.32 -1.80 -30.37
C TYR A 83 7.47 -2.84 -31.08
N ASP A 84 8.03 -3.59 -32.03
CA ASP A 84 7.35 -4.69 -32.70
C ASP A 84 6.88 -5.77 -31.70
N PHE A 85 7.73 -6.14 -30.73
CA PHE A 85 7.35 -7.02 -29.63
C PHE A 85 6.23 -6.42 -28.76
N ALA A 86 6.32 -5.13 -28.42
CA ALA A 86 5.29 -4.45 -27.63
C ALA A 86 3.94 -4.39 -28.35
N GLU A 87 3.93 -4.17 -29.67
CA GLU A 87 2.72 -4.18 -30.49
C GLU A 87 2.10 -5.58 -30.59
N ARG A 88 2.92 -6.63 -30.68
CA ARG A 88 2.44 -8.03 -30.63
C ARG A 88 1.87 -8.37 -29.26
N ALA A 89 2.52 -7.94 -28.19
CA ALA A 89 2.00 -8.08 -26.83
C ALA A 89 0.67 -7.33 -26.66
N LEU A 90 0.57 -6.09 -27.16
CA LEU A 90 -0.68 -5.31 -27.17
C LEU A 90 -1.79 -6.00 -27.96
N ALA A 91 -1.48 -6.56 -29.13
CA ALA A 91 -2.43 -7.23 -30.01
C ALA A 91 -3.09 -8.43 -29.34
N VAL A 92 -2.38 -9.14 -28.46
CA VAL A 92 -2.92 -10.26 -27.66
C VAL A 92 -3.57 -9.75 -26.37
N LEU A 93 -2.94 -8.80 -25.69
CA LEU A 93 -3.40 -8.28 -24.40
C LEU A 93 -4.74 -7.55 -24.53
N LEU A 94 -4.91 -6.70 -25.55
CA LEU A 94 -6.12 -5.89 -25.73
C LEU A 94 -7.41 -6.73 -25.86
N PRO A 95 -7.52 -7.71 -26.77
CA PRO A 95 -8.74 -8.52 -26.88
C PRO A 95 -8.99 -9.36 -25.63
N VAL A 96 -7.93 -9.88 -24.99
CA VAL A 96 -8.05 -10.60 -23.72
C VAL A 96 -8.60 -9.69 -22.63
N LEU A 97 -8.10 -8.46 -22.51
CA LEU A 97 -8.58 -7.47 -21.56
C LEU A 97 -10.02 -7.06 -21.83
N ILE A 98 -10.41 -6.85 -23.10
CA ILE A 98 -11.78 -6.51 -23.48
C ILE A 98 -12.74 -7.65 -23.10
N LEU A 99 -12.42 -8.88 -23.51
CA LEU A 99 -13.23 -10.06 -23.19
C LEU A 99 -13.32 -10.26 -21.68
N PHE A 100 -12.20 -10.18 -20.98
CA PHE A 100 -12.16 -10.35 -19.53
C PHE A 100 -12.95 -9.26 -18.80
N THR A 101 -12.82 -8.00 -19.23
CA THR A 101 -13.60 -6.88 -18.67
C THR A 101 -15.09 -7.06 -18.92
N ALA A 102 -15.50 -7.49 -20.12
CA ALA A 102 -16.90 -7.77 -20.44
C ALA A 102 -17.46 -8.92 -19.57
N ILE A 103 -16.69 -9.99 -19.38
CA ILE A 103 -17.04 -11.10 -18.48
C ILE A 103 -17.22 -10.60 -17.04
N LEU A 104 -16.30 -9.77 -16.53
CA LEU A 104 -16.41 -9.23 -15.18
C LEU A 104 -17.61 -8.29 -15.00
N ILE A 105 -17.95 -7.48 -16.01
CA ILE A 105 -19.14 -6.62 -15.99
C ILE A 105 -20.42 -7.47 -15.95
N ALA A 106 -20.48 -8.53 -16.78
CA ALA A 106 -21.61 -9.47 -16.79
C ALA A 106 -21.70 -10.22 -15.45
N ALA A 107 -20.56 -10.68 -14.92
CA ALA A 107 -20.44 -11.36 -13.63
C ALA A 107 -20.35 -10.40 -12.43
N ALA A 108 -20.67 -9.11 -12.58
CA ALA A 108 -20.52 -8.14 -11.50
C ALA A 108 -21.38 -8.48 -10.27
N TRP A 109 -22.55 -9.08 -10.48
CA TRP A 109 -23.43 -9.51 -9.39
C TRP A 109 -22.79 -10.62 -8.52
N PRO A 110 -22.41 -11.80 -9.07
CA PRO A 110 -21.79 -12.86 -8.25
C PRO A 110 -20.43 -12.44 -7.68
N ILE A 111 -19.68 -11.60 -8.39
CA ILE A 111 -18.42 -11.04 -7.87
C ILE A 111 -18.68 -10.14 -6.67
N THR A 112 -19.64 -9.22 -6.76
CA THR A 112 -20.01 -8.34 -5.65
C THR A 112 -20.47 -9.15 -4.45
N TRP A 113 -21.28 -10.19 -4.68
CA TRP A 113 -21.73 -11.08 -3.62
C TRP A 113 -20.56 -11.82 -2.96
N ALA A 114 -19.65 -12.41 -3.75
CA ALA A 114 -18.48 -13.13 -3.24
C ALA A 114 -17.50 -12.23 -2.46
N LEU A 115 -17.33 -10.98 -2.90
CA LEU A 115 -16.44 -10.00 -2.27
C LEU A 115 -17.03 -9.29 -1.05
N SER A 116 -18.34 -9.37 -0.86
CA SER A 116 -19.03 -8.75 0.28
C SER A 116 -19.70 -9.75 1.22
N GLY A 117 -19.78 -11.04 0.85
CA GLY A 117 -20.66 -12.00 1.50
C GLY A 117 -22.14 -11.57 1.47
N GLY A 118 -22.53 -10.82 0.44
CA GLY A 118 -23.85 -10.20 0.35
C GLY A 118 -24.10 -9.07 1.36
N PHE A 119 -23.06 -8.58 2.05
CA PHE A 119 -23.17 -7.70 3.21
C PHE A 119 -24.14 -8.27 4.27
N ALA A 120 -24.09 -9.58 4.52
CA ALA A 120 -25.10 -10.27 5.33
C ALA A 120 -25.37 -9.64 6.71
N ARG A 121 -24.36 -9.04 7.35
CA ARG A 121 -24.55 -8.36 8.64
C ARG A 121 -25.10 -6.93 8.53
N GLN A 122 -24.97 -6.31 7.36
CA GLN A 122 -25.55 -4.98 7.08
C GLN A 122 -27.02 -5.07 6.64
N ASN A 123 -27.51 -6.26 6.26
CA ASN A 123 -28.87 -6.50 5.77
C ASN A 123 -29.32 -5.47 4.71
N PRO A 124 -28.57 -5.32 3.60
CA PRO A 124 -28.90 -4.32 2.60
C PRO A 124 -30.26 -4.58 1.97
N THR A 125 -30.97 -3.52 1.60
CA THR A 125 -32.12 -3.65 0.70
C THR A 125 -31.66 -4.12 -0.69
N ALA A 126 -32.60 -4.66 -1.48
CA ALA A 126 -32.31 -5.09 -2.85
C ALA A 126 -31.69 -3.95 -3.69
N ASP A 127 -32.17 -2.72 -3.49
CA ASP A 127 -31.67 -1.53 -4.18
C ASP A 127 -30.25 -1.15 -3.72
N GLN A 128 -29.95 -1.26 -2.43
CA GLN A 128 -28.60 -1.02 -1.90
C GLN A 128 -27.60 -2.02 -2.46
N PHE A 129 -27.95 -3.31 -2.51
CA PHE A 129 -27.07 -4.30 -3.13
C PHE A 129 -26.92 -4.08 -4.64
N ALA A 130 -28.00 -3.76 -5.35
CA ALA A 130 -27.97 -3.40 -6.77
C ALA A 130 -27.10 -2.15 -7.04
N PHE A 131 -27.09 -1.19 -6.11
CA PHE A 131 -26.20 -0.05 -6.15
C PHE A 131 -24.73 -0.45 -6.05
N ALA A 132 -24.37 -1.32 -5.10
CA ALA A 132 -23.00 -1.84 -4.98
C ALA A 132 -22.52 -2.58 -6.25
N VAL A 133 -23.42 -3.36 -6.87
CA VAL A 133 -23.16 -4.02 -8.16
C VAL A 133 -22.96 -2.98 -9.26
N THR A 134 -23.75 -1.91 -9.28
CA THR A 134 -23.64 -0.83 -10.26
C THR A 134 -22.32 -0.08 -10.13
N LEU A 135 -21.89 0.27 -8.91
CA LEU A 135 -20.57 0.87 -8.66
C LEU A 135 -19.44 -0.04 -9.17
N SER A 136 -19.56 -1.35 -8.95
CA SER A 136 -18.59 -2.33 -9.45
C SER A 136 -18.57 -2.35 -10.99
N ARG A 137 -19.72 -2.35 -11.67
CA ARG A 137 -19.79 -2.27 -13.14
C ARG A 137 -19.14 -1.01 -13.70
N ILE A 138 -19.32 0.14 -13.03
CA ILE A 138 -18.75 1.42 -13.44
C ILE A 138 -17.23 1.41 -13.31
N THR A 139 -16.68 0.76 -12.29
CA THR A 139 -15.25 0.77 -11.95
C THR A 139 -14.45 -0.36 -12.62
N ILE A 140 -15.07 -1.49 -12.98
CA ILE A 140 -14.42 -2.61 -13.67
C ILE A 140 -13.65 -2.19 -14.94
N PRO A 141 -14.16 -1.30 -15.83
CA PRO A 141 -13.43 -0.83 -17.00
C PRO A 141 -12.03 -0.26 -16.70
N TYR A 142 -11.81 0.28 -15.50
CA TYR A 142 -10.50 0.74 -15.06
C TYR A 142 -9.42 -0.35 -15.16
N LEU A 143 -9.78 -1.62 -14.96
CA LEU A 143 -8.87 -2.76 -15.06
C LEU A 143 -8.19 -2.84 -16.43
N ALA A 144 -8.95 -2.70 -17.51
CA ALA A 144 -8.40 -2.70 -18.86
C ALA A 144 -7.50 -1.48 -19.06
N LEU A 145 -7.96 -0.31 -18.63
CA LEU A 145 -7.23 0.96 -18.78
C LEU A 145 -5.88 0.94 -18.07
N ILE A 146 -5.85 0.47 -16.82
CA ILE A 146 -4.60 0.40 -16.03
C ILE A 146 -3.64 -0.67 -16.56
N SER A 147 -4.16 -1.78 -17.10
CA SER A 147 -3.33 -2.83 -17.70
C SER A 147 -2.65 -2.34 -18.98
N LEU A 148 -3.38 -1.60 -19.83
CA LEU A 148 -2.82 -0.95 -21.01
C LEU A 148 -1.82 0.16 -20.64
N ALA A 149 -2.15 0.96 -19.63
CA ALA A 149 -1.22 1.94 -19.07
C ALA A 149 0.07 1.28 -18.58
N SER A 150 -0.01 0.11 -17.94
CA SER A 150 1.17 -0.64 -17.45
C SER A 150 2.09 -1.10 -18.58
N LEU A 151 1.53 -1.49 -19.74
CA LEU A 151 2.31 -1.83 -20.94
C LEU A 151 3.08 -0.61 -21.46
N LEU A 152 2.39 0.52 -21.64
CA LEU A 152 3.03 1.77 -22.10
C LEU A 152 4.06 2.29 -21.10
N GLY A 153 3.75 2.22 -19.80
CA GLY A 153 4.67 2.52 -18.71
C GLY A 153 5.92 1.63 -18.76
N GLY A 154 5.77 0.34 -19.07
CA GLY A 154 6.88 -0.59 -19.29
C GLY A 154 7.82 -0.12 -20.41
N ILE A 155 7.27 0.29 -21.56
CA ILE A 155 8.07 0.83 -22.68
C ILE A 155 8.80 2.11 -22.27
N LEU A 156 8.10 3.06 -21.62
CA LEU A 156 8.70 4.32 -21.18
C LEU A 156 9.79 4.11 -20.12
N ASN A 157 9.63 3.14 -19.22
CA ASN A 157 10.66 2.77 -18.26
C ASN A 157 11.90 2.18 -18.95
N SER A 158 11.71 1.38 -20.00
CA SER A 158 12.79 0.88 -20.87
C SER A 158 13.52 1.99 -21.64
N LEU A 159 12.86 3.14 -21.85
CA LEU A 159 13.44 4.35 -22.46
C LEU A 159 13.98 5.36 -21.41
N ASP A 160 14.23 4.92 -20.18
CA ASP A 160 14.67 5.73 -19.04
C ASP A 160 13.74 6.88 -18.63
N LYS A 161 12.46 6.86 -19.05
CA LYS A 161 11.44 7.88 -18.73
C LYS A 161 10.59 7.49 -17.51
N PHE A 162 11.25 7.10 -16.42
CA PHE A 162 10.63 6.61 -15.19
C PHE A 162 9.62 7.58 -14.55
N TRP A 163 9.88 8.89 -14.64
CA TRP A 163 9.03 9.92 -14.03
C TRP A 163 7.61 9.94 -14.61
N VAL A 164 7.45 9.61 -15.90
CA VAL A 164 6.15 9.64 -16.57
C VAL A 164 5.23 8.58 -15.98
N ASN A 165 5.77 7.38 -15.75
CA ASN A 165 5.05 6.27 -15.13
C ASN A 165 4.78 6.56 -13.63
N ALA A 166 5.72 7.18 -12.93
CA ALA A 166 5.55 7.58 -11.53
C ALA A 166 4.49 8.68 -11.33
N ALA A 167 4.24 9.52 -12.35
CA ALA A 167 3.20 10.54 -12.32
C ALA A 167 1.80 10.01 -12.62
N ALA A 168 1.64 8.83 -13.24
CA ALA A 168 0.32 8.32 -13.62
C ALA A 168 -0.68 8.21 -12.43
N PRO A 169 -0.30 7.72 -11.24
CA PRO A 169 -1.21 7.69 -10.08
C PRO A 169 -1.77 9.06 -9.66
N ILE A 170 -1.06 10.15 -9.94
CA ILE A 170 -1.52 11.51 -9.65
C ILE A 170 -2.80 11.82 -10.41
N LEU A 171 -2.91 11.41 -11.68
CA LEU A 171 -4.07 11.67 -12.52
C LEU A 171 -5.34 11.00 -11.99
N LEU A 172 -5.23 9.79 -11.42
CA LEU A 172 -6.35 9.13 -10.76
C LEU A 172 -6.81 9.91 -9.54
N ASN A 173 -5.88 10.36 -8.70
CA ASN A 173 -6.22 11.15 -7.51
C ASN A 173 -6.84 12.50 -7.90
N VAL A 174 -6.30 13.19 -8.91
CA VAL A 174 -6.86 14.45 -9.43
C VAL A 174 -8.26 14.25 -9.99
N ALA A 175 -8.50 13.19 -10.78
CA ALA A 175 -9.83 12.88 -11.30
C ALA A 175 -10.85 12.65 -10.18
N MET A 176 -10.47 11.89 -9.14
CA MET A 176 -11.34 11.64 -7.99
C MET A 176 -11.56 12.89 -7.14
N ILE A 177 -10.53 13.72 -6.92
CA ILE A 177 -10.67 15.01 -6.23
C ILE A 177 -11.60 15.93 -7.01
N ALA A 178 -11.39 16.09 -8.32
CA ALA A 178 -12.22 16.94 -9.17
C ALA A 178 -13.67 16.44 -9.20
N GLY A 179 -13.89 15.13 -9.29
CA GLY A 179 -15.21 14.52 -9.18
C GLY A 179 -15.91 14.86 -7.87
N LEU A 180 -15.23 14.64 -6.74
CA LEU A 180 -15.78 14.94 -5.40
C LEU A 180 -15.93 16.43 -5.13
N TRP A 181 -15.13 17.29 -5.73
CA TRP A 181 -15.16 18.73 -5.47
C TRP A 181 -16.21 19.46 -6.32
N PHE A 182 -16.32 19.12 -7.61
CA PHE A 182 -17.20 19.83 -8.54
C PHE A 182 -18.52 19.11 -8.81
N PHE A 183 -18.56 17.79 -8.63
CA PHE A 183 -19.69 16.96 -9.04
C PHE A 183 -20.25 16.12 -7.88
N HIS A 184 -19.99 16.48 -6.62
CA HIS A 184 -20.64 15.79 -5.50
C HIS A 184 -22.17 15.98 -5.57
N GLY A 185 -22.91 14.92 -5.23
CA GLY A 185 -24.37 14.98 -5.18
C GLY A 185 -24.88 15.58 -3.88
N ALA A 186 -26.21 15.70 -3.77
CA ALA A 186 -26.86 16.08 -2.51
C ALA A 186 -26.76 14.96 -1.46
N ASP A 187 -26.73 13.71 -1.94
CA ASP A 187 -26.73 12.50 -1.13
C ASP A 187 -25.44 11.66 -1.28
N GLU A 188 -25.21 10.77 -0.32
CA GLU A 188 -24.03 9.88 -0.24
C GLU A 188 -23.95 8.92 -1.43
N TYR A 189 -25.10 8.40 -1.91
CA TYR A 189 -25.17 7.46 -3.03
C TYR A 189 -24.77 8.11 -4.36
N GLU A 190 -25.21 9.34 -4.59
CA GLU A 190 -24.84 10.09 -5.78
C GLU A 190 -23.36 10.43 -5.79
N THR A 191 -22.83 10.85 -4.64
CA THR A 191 -21.40 11.15 -4.49
C THR A 191 -20.54 9.91 -4.67
N ALA A 192 -20.95 8.75 -4.12
CA ALA A 192 -20.26 7.48 -4.34
C ALA A 192 -20.29 7.02 -5.81
N ARG A 193 -21.40 7.29 -6.53
CA ARG A 193 -21.49 7.06 -7.99
C ARG A 193 -20.49 7.93 -8.76
N VAL A 194 -20.38 9.20 -8.40
CA VAL A 194 -19.40 10.14 -8.98
C VAL A 194 -17.97 9.68 -8.70
N GLN A 195 -17.70 9.19 -7.49
CA GLN A 195 -16.40 8.63 -7.12
C GLN A 195 -16.07 7.40 -7.98
N ALA A 196 -17.02 6.50 -8.21
CA ALA A 196 -16.87 5.34 -9.11
C ALA A 196 -16.59 5.76 -10.57
N MET A 197 -17.33 6.73 -11.10
CA MET A 197 -17.08 7.26 -12.45
C MET A 197 -15.68 7.89 -12.56
N SER A 198 -15.27 8.61 -11.51
CA SER A 198 -13.96 9.27 -11.45
C SER A 198 -12.80 8.29 -11.49
N VAL A 199 -12.98 7.05 -11.00
CA VAL A 199 -11.96 5.99 -11.10
C VAL A 199 -11.73 5.64 -12.58
N THR A 200 -12.79 5.38 -13.33
CA THR A 200 -12.70 5.00 -14.75
C THR A 200 -12.19 6.16 -15.61
N ILE A 201 -12.66 7.38 -15.34
CA ILE A 201 -12.13 8.61 -15.98
C ILE A 201 -10.64 8.78 -15.66
N GLY A 202 -10.24 8.58 -14.40
CA GLY A 202 -8.84 8.64 -13.97
C GLY A 202 -7.96 7.62 -14.71
N GLY A 203 -8.45 6.39 -14.89
CA GLY A 203 -7.77 5.38 -15.71
C GLY A 203 -7.64 5.78 -17.18
N ALA A 204 -8.65 6.43 -17.74
CA ALA A 204 -8.61 6.93 -19.12
C ALA A 204 -7.58 8.06 -19.25
N LEU A 205 -7.54 8.99 -18.29
CA LEU A 205 -6.54 10.06 -18.25
C LEU A 205 -5.11 9.50 -18.12
N GLN A 206 -4.91 8.47 -17.30
CA GLN A 206 -3.62 7.77 -17.18
C GLN A 206 -3.18 7.17 -18.51
N LEU A 207 -4.08 6.47 -19.20
CA LEU A 207 -3.80 5.88 -20.49
C LEU A 207 -3.47 6.95 -21.53
N LEU A 208 -4.26 8.02 -21.61
CA LEU A 208 -4.04 9.13 -22.55
C LEU A 208 -2.71 9.83 -22.29
N TRP A 209 -2.35 10.06 -21.04
CA TRP A 209 -1.06 10.63 -20.64
C TRP A 209 0.11 9.78 -21.13
N LEU A 210 0.04 8.46 -20.94
CA LEU A 210 1.10 7.55 -21.37
C LEU A 210 1.15 7.40 -22.89
N ILE A 211 0.00 7.38 -23.58
CA ILE A 211 -0.04 7.41 -25.05
C ILE A 211 0.63 8.68 -25.58
N TRP A 212 0.31 9.84 -25.00
CA TRP A 212 0.92 11.11 -25.38
C TRP A 212 2.43 11.11 -25.14
N ALA A 213 2.87 10.63 -23.98
CA ALA A 213 4.30 10.54 -23.66
C ALA A 213 5.04 9.55 -24.57
N CYS A 214 4.42 8.43 -24.95
CA CYS A 214 4.96 7.50 -25.95
C CYS A 214 5.12 8.19 -27.32
N LYS A 215 4.09 8.87 -27.82
CA LYS A 215 4.17 9.62 -29.10
C LYS A 215 5.28 10.67 -29.09
N ARG A 216 5.40 11.45 -28.00
CA ARG A 216 6.48 12.44 -27.83
C ARG A 216 7.87 11.81 -27.72
N SER A 217 7.94 10.52 -27.41
CA SER A 217 9.18 9.74 -27.36
C SER A 217 9.52 9.04 -28.68
N GLY A 218 8.77 9.32 -29.76
CA GLY A 218 8.94 8.65 -31.04
C GLY A 218 8.38 7.22 -31.08
N VAL A 219 7.60 6.81 -30.08
CA VAL A 219 6.96 5.49 -30.03
C VAL A 219 5.57 5.60 -30.66
N SER A 220 5.39 5.03 -31.84
CA SER A 220 4.07 4.82 -32.45
C SER A 220 3.68 3.35 -32.33
N MET A 221 2.67 3.03 -31.53
CA MET A 221 2.14 1.67 -31.41
C MET A 221 1.05 1.45 -32.46
N LYS A 222 1.23 0.46 -33.33
CA LYS A 222 0.24 -0.02 -34.29
C LYS A 222 -0.47 -1.26 -33.74
N LEU A 223 -1.79 -1.31 -33.93
CA LEU A 223 -2.56 -2.50 -33.57
C LEU A 223 -2.33 -3.60 -34.62
N LYS A 224 -1.69 -4.69 -34.21
CA LYS A 224 -1.45 -5.87 -35.06
C LYS A 224 -2.53 -6.92 -34.88
N ARG A 225 -2.58 -7.90 -35.78
CA ARG A 225 -3.44 -9.08 -35.60
C ARG A 225 -2.92 -9.93 -34.43
N PRO A 226 -3.79 -10.39 -33.51
CA PRO A 226 -3.39 -11.23 -32.38
C PRO A 226 -2.76 -12.53 -32.88
N ARG A 227 -1.50 -12.76 -32.51
CA ARG A 227 -0.78 -14.01 -32.76
C ARG A 227 -0.01 -14.41 -31.51
N LEU A 228 -0.21 -15.64 -31.05
CA LEU A 228 0.53 -16.23 -29.94
C LEU A 228 1.83 -16.83 -30.45
N ASP A 229 2.82 -15.97 -30.71
CA ASP A 229 4.15 -16.41 -31.10
C ASP A 229 5.01 -16.84 -29.89
N GLY A 230 6.24 -17.27 -30.17
CA GLY A 230 7.18 -17.71 -29.13
C GLY A 230 7.49 -16.64 -28.09
N ASP A 231 7.62 -15.38 -28.51
CA ASP A 231 7.95 -14.25 -27.64
C ASP A 231 6.80 -13.91 -26.69
N VAL A 232 5.56 -13.86 -27.19
CA VAL A 232 4.36 -13.63 -26.37
C VAL A 232 4.10 -14.81 -25.43
N ARG A 233 4.36 -16.05 -25.89
CA ARG A 233 4.26 -17.24 -25.03
C ARG A 233 5.30 -17.22 -23.90
N GLU A 234 6.52 -16.77 -24.19
CA GLU A 234 7.56 -16.57 -23.17
C GLU A 234 7.13 -15.51 -22.16
N LEU A 235 6.57 -14.38 -22.62
CA LEU A 235 6.02 -13.34 -21.76
C LEU A 235 4.94 -13.91 -20.82
N LEU A 236 3.94 -14.63 -21.35
CA LEU A 236 2.87 -15.23 -20.55
C LEU A 236 3.40 -16.24 -19.52
N ARG A 237 4.38 -17.07 -19.92
CA ARG A 237 5.02 -18.04 -19.02
C ARG A 237 5.77 -17.37 -17.86
N LYS A 238 6.31 -16.16 -18.08
CA LYS A 238 6.98 -15.37 -17.02
C LYS A 238 6.00 -14.56 -16.16
N ILE A 239 4.91 -14.07 -16.74
CA ILE A 239 3.89 -13.32 -16.00
C ILE A 239 3.19 -14.22 -14.98
N LEU A 240 2.84 -15.46 -15.33
CA LEU A 240 2.06 -16.35 -14.45
C LEU A 240 2.69 -16.57 -13.06
N PRO A 241 3.98 -16.96 -12.92
CA PRO A 241 4.60 -17.11 -11.60
C PRO A 241 4.81 -15.76 -10.89
N ALA A 242 5.10 -14.68 -11.62
CA ALA A 242 5.23 -13.34 -11.03
C ALA A 242 3.89 -12.83 -10.48
N ALA A 243 2.80 -13.09 -11.20
CA ALA A 243 1.44 -12.76 -10.80
C ALA A 243 0.96 -13.65 -9.65
N ALA A 244 1.35 -14.92 -9.59
CA ALA A 244 1.06 -15.77 -8.44
C ALA A 244 1.76 -15.26 -7.16
N GLY A 245 3.03 -14.86 -7.26
CA GLY A 245 3.80 -14.31 -6.14
C GLY A 245 3.25 -12.98 -5.62
N ALA A 246 2.99 -12.03 -6.52
CA ALA A 246 2.35 -10.75 -6.16
C ALA A 246 0.88 -10.94 -5.72
N GLY A 247 0.18 -11.88 -6.36
CA GLY A 247 -1.21 -12.20 -6.14
C GLY A 247 -1.49 -12.80 -4.77
N ALA A 248 -0.57 -13.56 -4.17
CA ALA A 248 -0.76 -14.12 -2.83
C ALA A 248 -1.08 -13.04 -1.77
N SER A 249 -0.37 -11.91 -1.82
CA SER A 249 -0.62 -10.76 -0.92
C SER A 249 -1.98 -10.09 -1.19
N GLN A 250 -2.36 -10.02 -2.46
CA GLN A 250 -3.64 -9.46 -2.89
C GLN A 250 -4.82 -10.36 -2.54
N ILE A 251 -4.64 -11.68 -2.62
CA ILE A 251 -5.62 -12.68 -2.22
C ILE A 251 -5.88 -12.57 -0.71
N ASN A 252 -4.85 -12.44 0.12
CA ASN A 252 -5.03 -12.23 1.56
C ASN A 252 -5.89 -10.99 1.85
N LEU A 253 -5.56 -9.89 1.17
CA LEU A 253 -6.31 -8.65 1.26
C LEU A 253 -7.76 -8.80 0.77
N LEU A 254 -8.00 -9.57 -0.29
CA LEU A 254 -9.33 -9.84 -0.84
C LEU A 254 -10.17 -10.66 0.14
N ILE A 255 -9.61 -11.74 0.70
CA ILE A 255 -10.27 -12.59 1.69
C ILE A 255 -10.60 -11.77 2.95
N SER A 256 -9.66 -10.95 3.43
CA SER A 256 -9.89 -10.08 4.59
C SER A 256 -11.04 -9.10 4.36
N THR A 257 -11.14 -8.53 3.16
CA THR A 257 -12.25 -7.64 2.79
C THR A 257 -13.56 -8.39 2.66
N ALA A 258 -13.57 -9.60 2.08
CA ALA A 258 -14.76 -10.43 1.98
C ALA A 258 -15.31 -10.85 3.35
N LEU A 259 -14.42 -11.27 4.27
CA LEU A 259 -14.79 -11.56 5.66
C LEU A 259 -15.32 -10.30 6.37
N SER A 260 -14.71 -9.14 6.12
CA SER A 260 -15.19 -7.87 6.67
C SER A 260 -16.58 -7.51 6.16
N GLY A 261 -16.85 -7.63 4.85
CA GLY A 261 -18.19 -7.40 4.30
C GLY A 261 -19.23 -8.38 4.82
N TRP A 262 -18.84 -9.65 5.00
CA TRP A 262 -19.77 -10.67 5.46
C TRP A 262 -20.16 -10.49 6.93
N LEU A 263 -19.18 -10.19 7.79
CA LEU A 263 -19.32 -10.30 9.24
C LEU A 263 -19.48 -8.95 9.98
N LEU A 264 -19.18 -7.81 9.34
CA LEU A 264 -19.20 -6.51 9.99
C LEU A 264 -20.43 -5.67 9.64
N ALA A 265 -20.82 -4.81 10.58
CA ALA A 265 -21.87 -3.82 10.40
C ALA A 265 -21.45 -2.70 9.43
N SER A 266 -22.42 -1.93 8.96
CA SER A 266 -22.19 -0.81 8.03
C SER A 266 -21.21 0.24 8.58
N GLY A 267 -20.42 0.83 7.68
CA GLY A 267 -19.35 1.79 7.96
C GLY A 267 -18.02 1.13 8.38
N SER A 268 -18.04 -0.13 8.82
CA SER A 268 -16.85 -0.80 9.36
C SER A 268 -15.73 -0.95 8.33
N ILE A 269 -16.07 -1.22 7.07
CA ILE A 269 -15.06 -1.36 6.01
C ILE A 269 -14.40 0.00 5.76
N THR A 270 -15.18 1.08 5.80
CA THR A 270 -14.70 2.44 5.63
C THR A 270 -13.74 2.86 6.75
N TYR A 271 -14.05 2.55 8.02
CA TYR A 271 -13.13 2.80 9.14
C TYR A 271 -11.80 2.05 8.95
N ILE A 272 -11.86 0.75 8.63
CA ILE A 272 -10.68 -0.08 8.40
C ILE A 272 -9.87 0.46 7.21
N TYR A 273 -10.56 0.89 6.14
CA TYR A 273 -9.91 1.44 4.96
C TYR A 273 -9.12 2.72 5.27
N TYR A 274 -9.74 3.70 5.94
CA TYR A 274 -9.06 4.95 6.30
C TYR A 274 -7.93 4.73 7.31
N ALA A 275 -8.13 3.86 8.31
CA ALA A 275 -7.09 3.46 9.24
C ALA A 275 -5.89 2.79 8.54
N ASP A 276 -6.14 1.85 7.62
CA ASP A 276 -5.07 1.19 6.85
C ASP A 276 -4.28 2.19 5.98
N ARG A 277 -4.95 3.22 5.42
CA ARG A 277 -4.27 4.27 4.64
C ARG A 277 -3.25 5.03 5.48
N LEU A 278 -3.60 5.40 6.71
CA LEU A 278 -2.68 6.05 7.64
C LEU A 278 -1.55 5.11 8.05
N ASN A 279 -1.84 3.84 8.32
CA ASN A 279 -0.85 2.81 8.63
C ASN A 279 0.14 2.55 7.47
N GLN A 280 -0.31 2.67 6.21
CA GLN A 280 0.55 2.53 5.03
C GLN A 280 1.56 3.67 4.84
N LEU A 281 1.40 4.81 5.52
CA LEU A 281 2.34 5.94 5.40
C LEU A 281 3.71 5.60 6.00
N PRO A 282 3.85 5.21 7.30
CA PRO A 282 5.14 4.77 7.84
C PRO A 282 5.64 3.50 7.17
N LEU A 283 4.76 2.53 6.92
CA LEU A 283 5.12 1.24 6.30
C LEU A 283 5.75 1.44 4.91
N GLY A 284 5.16 2.31 4.09
CA GLY A 284 5.65 2.61 2.75
C GLY A 284 7.00 3.33 2.77
N LEU A 285 7.18 4.30 3.68
CA LEU A 285 8.42 5.07 3.79
C LEU A 285 9.58 4.22 4.32
N ILE A 286 9.33 3.48 5.40
CA ILE A 286 10.36 2.75 6.15
C ILE A 286 10.60 1.36 5.54
N GLY A 287 9.53 0.59 5.38
CA GLY A 287 9.62 -0.83 4.99
C GLY A 287 10.13 -1.03 3.57
N ILE A 288 9.61 -0.26 2.60
CA ILE A 288 10.05 -0.36 1.20
C ILE A 288 11.49 0.15 1.06
N GLY A 289 11.82 1.26 1.73
CA GLY A 289 13.18 1.82 1.70
C GLY A 289 14.22 0.85 2.27
N LEU A 290 13.98 0.28 3.45
CA LEU A 290 14.90 -0.67 4.06
C LEU A 290 15.01 -1.97 3.26
N GLY A 291 13.90 -2.56 2.83
CA GLY A 291 13.92 -3.82 2.08
C GLY A 291 14.67 -3.73 0.74
N THR A 292 14.56 -2.60 0.05
CA THR A 292 15.24 -2.38 -1.25
C THR A 292 16.74 -2.15 -1.10
N ILE A 293 17.20 -1.56 0.01
CA ILE A 293 18.62 -1.31 0.27
C ILE A 293 19.31 -2.55 0.89
N LEU A 294 18.62 -3.28 1.76
CA LEU A 294 19.21 -4.39 2.49
C LEU A 294 19.54 -5.57 1.59
N LEU A 295 18.66 -5.94 0.66
CA LEU A 295 18.88 -7.09 -0.23
C LEU A 295 20.18 -7.00 -1.05
N PRO A 296 20.41 -5.96 -1.87
CA PRO A 296 21.64 -5.88 -2.67
C PRO A 296 22.90 -5.75 -1.81
N THR A 297 22.81 -5.08 -0.65
CA THR A 297 23.93 -4.92 0.29
C THR A 297 24.32 -6.27 0.91
N ILE A 298 23.36 -7.00 1.46
CA ILE A 298 23.58 -8.29 2.11
C ILE A 298 24.03 -9.33 1.09
N SER A 299 23.41 -9.40 -0.10
CA SER A 299 23.83 -10.32 -1.17
C SER A 299 25.29 -10.12 -1.56
N ARG A 300 25.76 -8.86 -1.63
CA ARG A 300 27.15 -8.54 -1.97
C ARG A 300 28.13 -8.97 -0.87
N MET A 301 27.78 -8.74 0.40
CA MET A 301 28.60 -9.17 1.54
C MET A 301 28.70 -10.69 1.61
N LEU A 302 27.57 -11.39 1.43
CA LEU A 302 27.53 -12.85 1.42
C LEU A 302 28.30 -13.45 0.22
N SER A 303 28.22 -12.85 -0.97
CA SER A 303 29.01 -13.32 -2.13
C SER A 303 30.53 -13.21 -1.92
N LYS A 304 30.96 -12.35 -0.99
CA LYS A 304 32.36 -12.17 -0.61
C LYS A 304 32.77 -13.01 0.62
N GLY A 305 31.87 -13.85 1.14
CA GLY A 305 32.10 -14.62 2.37
C GLY A 305 32.08 -13.79 3.65
N GLN A 306 31.63 -12.53 3.61
CA GLN A 306 31.62 -11.61 4.76
C GLN A 306 30.35 -11.81 5.61
N GLU A 307 30.19 -12.98 6.22
CA GLU A 307 28.96 -13.31 6.95
C GLU A 307 28.73 -12.43 8.19
N ALA A 308 29.79 -12.12 8.94
CA ALA A 308 29.69 -11.27 10.14
C ALA A 308 29.21 -9.84 9.79
N GLU A 309 29.73 -9.27 8.71
CA GLU A 309 29.33 -7.94 8.22
C GLU A 309 27.88 -7.93 7.71
N ALA A 310 27.46 -9.03 7.07
CA ALA A 310 26.06 -9.22 6.68
C ALA A 310 25.12 -9.29 7.90
N MET A 311 25.53 -9.98 8.98
CA MET A 311 24.76 -10.03 10.23
C MET A 311 24.70 -8.67 10.92
N GLU A 312 25.80 -7.93 10.98
CA GLU A 312 25.83 -6.58 11.53
C GLU A 312 24.89 -5.67 10.74
N THR A 313 24.96 -5.70 9.41
CA THR A 313 24.09 -4.92 8.52
C THR A 313 22.61 -5.25 8.77
N GLN A 314 22.28 -6.52 8.94
CA GLN A 314 20.93 -6.96 9.29
C GLN A 314 20.49 -6.44 10.68
N ASN A 315 21.37 -6.51 11.70
CA ASN A 315 21.11 -5.97 13.05
C ASN A 315 20.84 -4.47 13.01
N ARG A 316 21.68 -3.70 12.30
CA ARG A 316 21.49 -2.25 12.12
C ARG A 316 20.19 -1.93 11.37
N GLY A 317 19.82 -2.76 10.38
CA GLY A 317 18.55 -2.65 9.65
C GLY A 317 17.33 -2.86 10.55
N ILE A 318 17.35 -3.87 11.42
CA ILE A 318 16.30 -4.12 12.43
C ILE A 318 16.22 -2.96 13.41
N GLU A 319 17.36 -2.45 13.87
CA GLU A 319 17.40 -1.33 14.79
C GLU A 319 16.81 -0.06 14.19
N LEU A 320 17.18 0.29 12.95
CA LEU A 320 16.64 1.44 12.26
C LEU A 320 15.14 1.29 11.98
N ALA A 321 14.69 0.08 11.64
CA ALA A 321 13.28 -0.21 11.48
C ALA A 321 12.50 0.05 12.76
N LEU A 322 12.99 -0.44 13.90
CA LEU A 322 12.32 -0.27 15.20
C LEU A 322 12.42 1.16 15.73
N PHE A 323 13.55 1.83 15.52
CA PHE A 323 13.71 3.27 15.82
C PHE A 323 12.65 4.13 15.13
N LEU A 324 12.27 3.78 13.89
CA LEU A 324 11.27 4.55 13.13
C LEU A 324 9.83 4.06 13.35
N THR A 325 9.62 2.77 13.62
CA THR A 325 8.27 2.21 13.76
C THR A 325 7.71 2.31 15.17
N LEU A 326 8.52 2.14 16.22
CA LEU A 326 8.05 2.25 17.61
C LEU A 326 7.41 3.60 17.94
N PRO A 327 7.98 4.77 17.62
CA PRO A 327 7.29 6.04 17.86
C PRO A 327 6.00 6.16 17.05
N ALA A 328 5.99 5.71 15.79
CA ALA A 328 4.76 5.73 14.98
C ALA A 328 3.67 4.83 15.56
N THR A 329 4.03 3.64 16.06
CA THR A 329 3.11 2.74 16.78
C THR A 329 2.54 3.41 18.01
N VAL A 330 3.39 3.98 18.87
CA VAL A 330 2.91 4.62 20.11
C VAL A 330 2.06 5.85 19.80
N ALA A 331 2.43 6.67 18.81
CA ALA A 331 1.61 7.82 18.39
C ALA A 331 0.22 7.37 17.91
N PHE A 332 0.13 6.32 17.08
CA PHE A 332 -1.16 5.79 16.63
C PHE A 332 -1.92 4.99 17.71
N LEU A 333 -1.26 4.54 18.78
CA LEU A 333 -1.96 3.96 19.92
C LEU A 333 -2.60 5.02 20.80
N VAL A 334 -1.91 6.15 20.99
CA VAL A 334 -2.32 7.18 21.95
C VAL A 334 -3.21 8.24 21.30
N VAL A 335 -2.77 8.83 20.18
CA VAL A 335 -3.43 9.98 19.54
C VAL A 335 -4.08 9.61 18.20
N ALA A 336 -4.50 8.35 18.03
CA ALA A 336 -5.16 7.89 16.80
C ALA A 336 -6.44 8.68 16.50
N GLU A 337 -7.30 8.85 17.51
CA GLU A 337 -8.56 9.58 17.35
C GLU A 337 -8.33 11.05 16.96
N PRO A 338 -7.46 11.84 17.64
CA PRO A 338 -7.09 13.19 17.19
C PRO A 338 -6.61 13.27 15.75
N ILE A 339 -5.79 12.31 15.31
CA ILE A 339 -5.29 12.25 13.93
C ILE A 339 -6.45 12.03 12.96
N VAL A 340 -7.31 11.06 13.23
CA VAL A 340 -8.49 10.75 12.40
C VAL A 340 -9.47 11.93 12.41
N ARG A 341 -9.71 12.54 13.56
CA ARG A 341 -10.57 13.72 13.74
C ARG A 341 -10.09 14.89 12.89
N GLY A 342 -8.81 15.25 12.99
CA GLY A 342 -8.24 16.36 12.23
C GLY A 342 -8.27 16.13 10.71
N LEU A 343 -8.09 14.88 10.27
CA LEU A 343 -8.02 14.52 8.84
C LEU A 343 -9.38 14.26 8.20
N PHE A 344 -10.28 13.57 8.89
CA PHE A 344 -11.47 12.97 8.28
C PHE A 344 -12.79 13.45 8.88
N GLN A 345 -12.83 13.94 10.12
CA GLN A 345 -14.09 14.35 10.78
C GLN A 345 -14.60 15.70 10.26
N TYR A 346 -15.22 15.65 9.07
CA TYR A 346 -15.89 16.76 8.40
C TYR A 346 -17.20 16.28 7.78
N GLY A 347 -18.17 17.20 7.65
CA GLY A 347 -19.40 16.95 6.89
C GLY A 347 -20.16 15.72 7.40
N ARG A 348 -20.29 14.70 6.55
CA ARG A 348 -21.00 13.46 6.85
C ARG A 348 -20.22 12.46 7.70
N PHE A 349 -18.92 12.68 7.95
CA PHE A 349 -18.12 11.82 8.81
C PHE A 349 -18.28 12.25 10.27
N THR A 350 -18.99 11.44 11.05
CA THR A 350 -19.42 11.78 12.41
C THR A 350 -18.28 11.66 13.43
N PRO A 351 -18.42 12.23 14.65
CA PRO A 351 -17.48 11.99 15.73
C PRO A 351 -17.37 10.50 16.11
N GLU A 352 -18.47 9.75 16.02
CA GLU A 352 -18.47 8.31 16.28
C GLU A 352 -17.65 7.55 15.22
N ASP A 353 -17.76 7.96 13.94
CA ASP A 353 -16.97 7.41 12.85
C ASP A 353 -15.46 7.64 13.07
N ALA A 354 -15.10 8.83 13.58
CA ALA A 354 -13.73 9.18 13.91
C ALA A 354 -13.17 8.36 15.07
N MET A 355 -13.97 8.16 16.12
CA MET A 355 -13.60 7.31 17.24
C MET A 355 -13.39 5.84 16.80
N ARG A 356 -14.34 5.27 16.05
CA ARG A 356 -14.25 3.88 15.53
C ARG A 356 -13.07 3.68 14.57
N CYS A 357 -12.83 4.65 13.69
CA CYS A 357 -11.66 4.65 12.82
C CYS A 357 -10.35 4.82 13.61
N GLY A 358 -10.36 5.60 14.69
CA GLY A 358 -9.25 5.72 15.64
C GLY A 358 -8.89 4.36 16.26
N TRP A 359 -9.86 3.61 16.77
CA TRP A 359 -9.62 2.27 17.32
C TRP A 359 -9.07 1.29 16.30
N ALA A 360 -9.58 1.32 15.05
CA ALA A 360 -9.04 0.52 13.96
C ALA A 360 -7.57 0.89 13.66
N LEU A 361 -7.23 2.18 13.68
CA LEU A 361 -5.86 2.66 13.49
C LEU A 361 -4.94 2.20 14.62
N SER A 362 -5.37 2.30 15.87
CA SER A 362 -4.63 1.80 17.03
C SER A 362 -4.36 0.30 16.88
N ALA A 363 -5.34 -0.49 16.48
CA ALA A 363 -5.14 -1.92 16.25
C ALA A 363 -4.18 -2.24 15.10
N PHE A 364 -4.21 -1.51 13.98
CA PHE A 364 -3.21 -1.65 12.91
C PHE A 364 -1.80 -1.32 13.41
N SER A 365 -1.68 -0.29 14.25
CA SER A 365 -0.39 0.23 14.71
C SER A 365 0.40 -0.76 15.56
N ILE A 366 -0.28 -1.66 16.29
CA ILE A 366 0.35 -2.77 17.03
C ILE A 366 1.16 -3.66 16.08
N GLY A 367 0.65 -3.87 14.86
CA GLY A 367 1.32 -4.66 13.83
C GLY A 367 2.41 -3.91 13.07
N LEU A 368 2.49 -2.58 13.18
CA LEU A 368 3.40 -1.75 12.38
C LEU A 368 4.88 -2.17 12.48
N PRO A 369 5.45 -2.46 13.67
CA PRO A 369 6.82 -2.93 13.77
C PRO A 369 7.00 -4.27 13.06
N SER A 370 6.02 -5.18 13.22
CA SER A 370 6.03 -6.48 12.58
C SER A 370 5.98 -6.38 11.04
N TYR A 371 5.13 -5.52 10.48
CA TYR A 371 5.02 -5.32 9.03
C TYR A 371 6.35 -4.89 8.41
N VAL A 372 7.07 -3.97 9.07
CA VAL A 372 8.38 -3.49 8.62
C VAL A 372 9.46 -4.55 8.85
N LEU A 373 9.44 -5.26 9.98
CA LEU A 373 10.39 -6.33 10.25
C LEU A 373 10.31 -7.48 9.25
N VAL A 374 9.12 -7.83 8.75
CA VAL A 374 9.00 -8.81 7.64
C VAL A 374 9.83 -8.34 6.43
N LYS A 375 9.75 -7.06 6.06
CA LYS A 375 10.51 -6.49 4.93
C LYS A 375 12.01 -6.41 5.18
N VAL A 376 12.43 -6.32 6.45
CA VAL A 376 13.84 -6.29 6.85
C VAL A 376 14.43 -7.69 6.93
N LEU A 377 13.69 -8.68 7.44
CA LEU A 377 14.16 -10.06 7.63
C LEU A 377 14.18 -10.88 6.32
N THR A 378 13.23 -10.63 5.42
CA THR A 378 13.12 -11.37 4.15
C THR A 378 14.38 -11.28 3.27
N PRO A 379 15.04 -10.11 3.10
CA PRO A 379 16.33 -10.01 2.41
C PRO A 379 17.40 -11.01 2.87
N GLY A 380 17.48 -11.32 4.17
CA GLY A 380 18.45 -12.27 4.71
C GLY A 380 18.29 -13.71 4.17
N TYR A 381 17.07 -14.07 3.75
CA TYR A 381 16.77 -15.36 3.11
C TYR A 381 17.06 -15.31 1.60
N TYR A 382 16.57 -14.26 0.92
CA TYR A 382 16.73 -14.12 -0.53
C TYR A 382 18.19 -13.96 -0.93
N ALA A 383 18.99 -13.26 -0.13
CA ALA A 383 20.43 -13.13 -0.37
C ALA A 383 21.19 -14.47 -0.29
N ARG A 384 20.61 -15.47 0.37
CA ARG A 384 21.13 -16.85 0.48
C ARG A 384 20.46 -17.83 -0.50
N GLY A 385 19.65 -17.32 -1.44
CA GLY A 385 18.93 -18.14 -2.41
C GLY A 385 17.70 -18.87 -1.86
N ASP A 386 17.33 -18.69 -0.59
CA ASP A 386 16.14 -19.31 -0.01
C ASP A 386 14.90 -18.45 -0.23
N THR A 387 14.23 -18.66 -1.35
CA THR A 387 12.94 -18.01 -1.65
C THR A 387 11.74 -18.78 -1.11
N LYS A 388 11.91 -20.06 -0.75
CA LYS A 388 10.82 -20.95 -0.35
C LYS A 388 10.38 -20.71 1.09
N THR A 389 11.32 -20.50 2.01
CA THR A 389 11.00 -20.33 3.43
C THR A 389 10.16 -19.07 3.70
N PRO A 390 10.50 -17.88 3.19
CA PRO A 390 9.66 -16.69 3.39
C PRO A 390 8.26 -16.82 2.79
N VAL A 391 8.12 -17.48 1.63
CA VAL A 391 6.81 -17.73 1.00
C VAL A 391 5.96 -18.68 1.85
N ARG A 392 6.55 -19.77 2.38
CA ARG A 392 5.83 -20.68 3.28
C ARG A 392 5.31 -19.97 4.54
N TYR A 393 6.14 -19.14 5.16
CA TYR A 393 5.73 -18.36 6.34
C TYR A 393 4.70 -17.28 6.01
N ALA A 394 4.81 -16.64 4.85
CA ALA A 394 3.76 -15.74 4.37
C ALA A 394 2.42 -16.48 4.21
N MET A 395 2.40 -17.65 3.54
CA MET A 395 1.18 -18.45 3.39
C MET A 395 0.60 -18.91 4.74
N PHE A 396 1.45 -19.32 5.68
CA PHE A 396 1.00 -19.66 7.03
C PHE A 396 0.43 -18.45 7.78
N SER A 397 1.04 -17.26 7.62
CA SER A 397 0.50 -16.02 8.20
C SER A 397 -0.85 -15.63 7.59
N ILE A 398 -1.08 -15.88 6.30
CA ILE A 398 -2.39 -15.70 5.66
C ILE A 398 -3.42 -16.61 6.31
N LEU A 399 -3.08 -17.89 6.54
CA LEU A 399 -3.97 -18.82 7.25
C LEU A 399 -4.30 -18.34 8.66
N ILE A 400 -3.30 -17.90 9.43
CA ILE A 400 -3.51 -17.31 10.77
C ILE A 400 -4.40 -16.08 10.68
N ASN A 401 -4.22 -15.22 9.68
CA ASN A 401 -5.03 -14.04 9.49
C ASN A 401 -6.50 -14.39 9.22
N ILE A 402 -6.76 -15.38 8.37
CA ILE A 402 -8.11 -15.87 8.07
C ILE A 402 -8.76 -16.46 9.33
N VAL A 403 -8.06 -17.33 10.05
CA VAL A 403 -8.55 -17.92 11.30
C VAL A 403 -8.78 -16.83 12.36
N GLY A 404 -7.87 -15.87 12.46
CA GLY A 404 -7.99 -14.70 13.33
C GLY A 404 -9.23 -13.87 12.99
N ASN A 405 -9.48 -13.57 11.72
CA ASN A 405 -10.70 -12.88 11.30
C ASN A 405 -11.96 -13.67 11.67
N LEU A 406 -12.02 -14.96 11.36
CA LEU A 406 -13.19 -15.81 11.63
C LEU A 406 -13.50 -15.98 13.12
N THR A 407 -12.49 -15.90 14.00
CA THR A 407 -12.65 -16.05 15.45
C THR A 407 -12.81 -14.71 16.18
N MET A 408 -12.00 -13.71 15.81
CA MET A 408 -11.97 -12.40 16.47
C MET A 408 -13.15 -11.51 16.05
N ILE A 409 -13.60 -11.57 14.79
CA ILE A 409 -14.72 -10.72 14.36
C ILE A 409 -15.99 -11.03 15.16
N PRO A 410 -16.48 -12.30 15.24
CA PRO A 410 -17.70 -12.59 15.98
C PRO A 410 -17.57 -12.36 17.50
N THR A 411 -16.38 -12.59 18.06
CA THR A 411 -16.14 -12.41 19.52
C THR A 411 -16.11 -10.93 19.90
N LEU A 412 -15.37 -10.10 19.17
CA LEU A 412 -15.32 -8.65 19.42
C LEU A 412 -16.61 -7.95 18.99
N ALA A 413 -17.34 -8.47 18.01
CA ALA A 413 -18.64 -7.93 17.62
C ALA A 413 -19.66 -7.95 18.76
N ARG A 414 -19.56 -8.91 19.71
CA ARG A 414 -20.41 -8.95 20.92
C ARG A 414 -20.20 -7.73 21.83
N PHE A 415 -19.03 -7.12 21.76
CA PHE A 415 -18.66 -5.92 22.53
C PHE A 415 -18.74 -4.64 21.69
N GLY A 416 -19.30 -4.69 20.48
CA GLY A 416 -19.34 -3.54 19.56
C GLY A 416 -18.01 -3.22 18.87
N LEU A 417 -16.97 -4.02 19.09
CA LEU A 417 -15.60 -3.79 18.59
C LEU A 417 -15.24 -4.65 17.37
N GLY A 418 -16.24 -5.20 16.66
CA GLY A 418 -16.01 -6.12 15.54
C GLY A 418 -15.07 -5.55 14.46
N HIS A 419 -15.14 -4.24 14.19
CA HIS A 419 -14.30 -3.54 13.22
C HIS A 419 -12.81 -3.48 13.60
N VAL A 420 -12.47 -3.66 14.88
CA VAL A 420 -11.09 -3.69 15.39
C VAL A 420 -10.44 -5.06 15.15
N ALA A 421 -11.25 -6.11 14.97
CA ALA A 421 -10.76 -7.48 14.81
C ALA A 421 -9.90 -7.69 13.54
N PRO A 422 -10.25 -7.22 12.34
CA PRO A 422 -9.39 -7.46 11.16
C PRO A 422 -8.02 -6.79 11.23
N PRO A 423 -7.89 -5.53 11.68
CA PRO A 423 -6.58 -4.93 11.96
C PRO A 423 -5.76 -5.75 12.98
N LEU A 424 -6.36 -6.20 14.09
CA LEU A 424 -5.67 -7.01 15.10
C LEU A 424 -5.25 -8.38 14.57
N ALA A 425 -6.10 -9.07 13.83
CA ALA A 425 -5.78 -10.35 13.19
C ALA A 425 -4.60 -10.20 12.22
N THR A 426 -4.48 -9.05 11.55
CA THR A 426 -3.36 -8.72 10.65
C THR A 426 -2.08 -8.42 11.41
N ALA A 427 -2.18 -7.72 12.53
CA ALA A 427 -1.06 -7.46 13.43
C ALA A 427 -0.52 -8.75 14.04
N LEU A 428 -1.40 -9.63 14.51
CA LEU A 428 -1.05 -10.92 15.11
C LEU A 428 -0.41 -11.85 14.08
N SER A 429 -1.02 -12.01 12.91
CA SER A 429 -0.48 -12.86 11.84
C SER A 429 0.91 -12.42 11.39
N SER A 430 1.14 -11.11 11.29
CA SER A 430 2.44 -10.55 10.92
C SER A 430 3.47 -10.70 12.02
N THR A 431 3.07 -10.60 13.29
CA THR A 431 3.95 -10.83 14.44
C THR A 431 4.41 -12.29 14.49
N ILE A 432 3.50 -13.24 14.23
CA ILE A 432 3.85 -14.66 14.10
C ILE A 432 4.77 -14.89 12.90
N ASN A 433 4.54 -14.22 11.77
CA ASN A 433 5.43 -14.28 10.61
C ASN A 433 6.85 -13.82 10.95
N VAL A 434 6.99 -12.69 11.64
CA VAL A 434 8.29 -12.20 12.14
C VAL A 434 8.93 -13.21 13.08
N ALA A 435 8.18 -13.79 14.01
CA ALA A 435 8.70 -14.79 14.94
C ALA A 435 9.24 -16.03 14.19
N MET A 436 8.52 -16.53 13.19
CA MET A 436 8.99 -17.65 12.36
C MET A 436 10.23 -17.29 11.53
N LEU A 437 10.24 -16.12 10.88
CA LEU A 437 11.39 -15.64 10.11
C LEU A 437 12.62 -15.43 10.98
N TYR A 438 12.43 -14.85 12.17
CA TYR A 438 13.51 -14.58 13.11
C TYR A 438 14.09 -15.88 13.68
N THR A 439 13.24 -16.76 14.22
CA THR A 439 13.67 -18.02 14.85
C THR A 439 14.39 -18.93 13.88
N THR A 440 13.96 -18.99 12.61
CA THR A 440 14.64 -19.81 11.60
C THR A 440 15.99 -19.22 11.16
N LEU A 441 16.14 -17.89 11.10
CA LEU A 441 17.46 -17.28 10.86
C LEU A 441 18.43 -17.57 12.01
N VAL A 442 17.95 -17.53 13.26
CA VAL A 442 18.76 -17.86 14.45
C VAL A 442 19.13 -19.34 14.46
N LYS A 443 18.16 -20.24 14.24
CA LYS A 443 18.40 -21.70 14.22
C LYS A 443 19.41 -22.13 13.15
N ARG A 444 19.44 -21.44 12.00
CA ARG A 444 20.40 -21.70 10.92
C ARG A 444 21.76 -21.01 11.12
N GLY A 445 21.94 -20.30 12.24
CA GLY A 445 23.16 -19.53 12.50
C GLY A 445 23.36 -18.33 11.55
N HIS A 446 22.33 -17.94 10.80
CA HIS A 446 22.41 -16.85 9.82
C HIS A 446 22.18 -15.46 10.43
N PHE A 447 21.74 -15.42 11.69
CA PHE A 447 21.52 -14.20 12.44
C PHE A 447 21.76 -14.42 13.93
N ALA A 448 22.52 -13.52 14.54
CA ALA A 448 22.63 -13.39 15.99
C ALA A 448 22.39 -11.93 16.38
N ALA A 449 21.46 -11.70 17.31
CA ALA A 449 21.21 -10.37 17.84
C ALA A 449 22.42 -9.89 18.64
N ASP A 450 23.10 -8.86 18.15
CA ASP A 450 24.27 -8.30 18.78
C ASP A 450 23.93 -7.59 20.12
N ALA A 451 24.96 -7.33 20.94
CA ALA A 451 24.77 -6.66 22.23
C ALA A 451 24.22 -5.23 22.08
N GLY A 452 24.47 -4.58 20.94
CA GLY A 452 23.96 -3.25 20.62
C GLY A 452 22.44 -3.24 20.48
N LEU A 453 21.90 -4.15 19.67
CA LEU A 453 20.48 -4.33 19.41
C LEU A 453 19.74 -4.68 20.71
N ARG A 454 20.25 -5.67 21.47
CA ARG A 454 19.65 -6.08 22.75
C ARG A 454 19.59 -4.94 23.77
N ARG A 455 20.61 -4.06 23.79
CA ARG A 455 20.64 -2.90 24.70
C ARG A 455 19.77 -1.74 24.22
N ARG A 456 19.69 -1.50 22.91
CA ARG A 456 18.97 -0.35 22.33
C ARG A 456 17.45 -0.60 22.28
N LEU A 457 17.01 -1.82 22.00
CA LEU A 457 15.59 -2.18 21.92
C LEU A 457 14.74 -1.71 23.11
N PRO A 458 15.07 -2.04 24.38
CA PRO A 458 14.26 -1.58 25.51
C PRO A 458 14.31 -0.06 25.68
N ARG A 459 15.44 0.59 25.37
CA ARG A 459 15.59 2.04 25.45
C ARG A 459 14.73 2.77 24.41
N LEU A 460 14.63 2.22 23.19
CA LEU A 460 13.76 2.72 22.14
C LEU A 460 12.29 2.60 22.52
N ALA A 461 11.91 1.48 23.14
CA ALA A 461 10.56 1.29 23.66
C ALA A 461 10.24 2.32 24.76
N ILE A 462 11.14 2.51 25.73
CA ILE A 462 10.98 3.52 26.78
C ILE A 462 10.89 4.94 26.19
N ALA A 463 11.75 5.29 25.23
CA ALA A 463 11.71 6.60 24.57
C ALA A 463 10.38 6.83 23.82
N ALA A 464 9.86 5.79 23.16
CA ALA A 464 8.56 5.85 22.48
C ALA A 464 7.42 6.01 23.50
N LEU A 465 7.48 5.33 24.64
CA LEU A 465 6.49 5.48 25.73
C LEU A 465 6.52 6.88 26.33
N ILE A 466 7.70 7.46 26.60
CA ILE A 466 7.84 8.84 27.10
C ILE A 466 7.18 9.82 26.13
N MET A 467 7.46 9.67 24.83
CA MET A 467 6.80 10.47 23.79
C MET A 467 5.28 10.27 23.80
N GLY A 468 4.81 9.03 23.91
CA GLY A 468 3.38 8.70 23.99
C GLY A 468 2.68 9.39 25.16
N VAL A 469 3.23 9.29 26.37
CA VAL A 469 2.68 9.95 27.56
C VAL A 469 2.65 11.46 27.41
N ALA A 470 3.69 12.05 26.82
CA ALA A 470 3.74 13.50 26.57
C ALA A 470 2.71 13.95 25.52
N LEU A 471 2.48 13.16 24.46
CA LEU A 471 1.45 13.44 23.47
C LEU A 471 0.05 13.30 24.07
N TRP A 472 -0.18 12.28 24.89
CA TRP A 472 -1.44 12.09 25.61
C TRP A 472 -1.76 13.27 26.52
N ALA A 473 -0.79 13.72 27.33
CA ALA A 473 -0.96 14.88 28.20
C ALA A 473 -1.18 16.21 27.44
N GLY A 474 -0.75 16.27 26.18
CA GLY A 474 -0.91 17.44 25.31
C GLY A 474 -2.14 17.40 24.40
N GLU A 475 -2.94 16.32 24.45
CA GLU A 475 -4.10 16.12 23.58
C GLU A 475 -5.19 17.16 23.84
N ASP A 476 -5.53 17.40 25.12
CA ASP A 476 -6.55 18.38 25.53
C ASP A 476 -6.23 19.80 25.05
N LEU A 477 -4.94 20.13 24.93
CA LEU A 477 -4.52 21.43 24.39
C LEU A 477 -4.85 21.51 22.91
N LEU A 478 -4.71 20.42 22.14
CA LEU A 478 -4.85 20.42 20.69
C LEU A 478 -6.32 20.33 20.21
N ASP A 479 -7.20 19.80 21.05
CA ASP A 479 -8.61 19.56 20.73
C ASP A 479 -9.37 20.77 20.15
N PRO A 480 -9.22 22.00 20.68
CA PRO A 480 -9.86 23.19 20.12
C PRO A 480 -9.43 23.49 18.67
N TRP A 481 -8.20 23.17 18.29
CA TRP A 481 -7.67 23.44 16.95
C TRP A 481 -7.94 22.31 15.95
N LEU A 482 -8.38 21.14 16.43
CA LEU A 482 -8.75 19.99 15.61
C LEU A 482 -10.19 20.04 15.08
N THR A 483 -11.00 21.01 15.54
CA THR A 483 -12.39 21.20 15.10
C THR A 483 -12.58 22.43 14.19
N GLY A 484 -11.58 23.32 14.08
CA GLY A 484 -11.63 24.57 13.30
C GLY A 484 -11.55 24.42 11.78
N ALA A 485 -11.13 25.48 11.08
CA ALA A 485 -11.00 25.49 9.62
C ALA A 485 -9.95 24.46 9.14
N MET A 486 -10.08 24.00 7.88
CA MET A 486 -9.22 22.96 7.31
C MET A 486 -7.72 23.27 7.43
N VAL A 487 -7.33 24.54 7.23
CA VAL A 487 -5.94 25.01 7.39
C VAL A 487 -5.46 24.93 8.85
N GLN A 488 -6.32 25.30 9.81
CA GLN A 488 -5.99 25.26 11.23
C GLN A 488 -5.79 23.82 11.70
N ARG A 489 -6.63 22.89 11.25
CA ARG A 489 -6.52 21.46 11.57
C ARG A 489 -5.24 20.85 11.02
N TYR A 490 -4.90 21.13 9.75
CA TYR A 490 -3.63 20.64 9.18
C TYR A 490 -2.41 21.23 9.88
N ALA A 491 -2.45 22.51 10.28
CA ALA A 491 -1.40 23.12 11.09
C ALA A 491 -1.29 22.45 12.47
N ALA A 492 -2.42 22.20 13.16
CA ALA A 492 -2.45 21.51 14.44
C ALA A 492 -1.88 20.09 14.35
N LEU A 493 -2.25 19.34 13.30
CA LEU A 493 -1.67 18.02 13.03
C LEU A 493 -0.18 18.08 12.71
N ALA A 494 0.28 19.09 11.96
CA ALA A 494 1.71 19.28 11.70
C ALA A 494 2.48 19.58 12.99
N VAL A 495 1.90 20.37 13.89
CA VAL A 495 2.46 20.63 15.22
C VAL A 495 2.47 19.35 16.07
N LEU A 496 1.38 18.58 16.11
CA LEU A 496 1.31 17.29 16.82
C LEU A 496 2.42 16.33 16.35
N VAL A 497 2.56 16.15 15.03
CA VAL A 497 3.58 15.28 14.44
C VAL A 497 4.99 15.83 14.70
N GLY A 498 5.19 17.13 14.52
CA GLY A 498 6.47 17.80 14.77
C GLY A 498 6.91 17.69 16.24
N ALA A 499 5.98 17.89 17.17
CA ALA A 499 6.20 17.73 18.60
C ALA A 499 6.53 16.28 18.95
N GLY A 500 5.79 15.30 18.41
CA GLY A 500 6.09 13.87 18.60
C GLY A 500 7.49 13.50 18.11
N VAL A 501 7.89 13.95 16.93
CA VAL A 501 9.26 13.72 16.40
C VAL A 501 10.32 14.37 17.29
N ALA A 502 10.10 15.61 17.74
CA ALA A 502 11.03 16.32 18.62
C ALA A 502 11.16 15.62 19.99
N LEU A 503 10.03 15.27 20.61
CA LEU A 503 9.97 14.56 21.89
C LEU A 503 10.64 13.19 21.81
N TYR A 504 10.38 12.42 20.76
CA TYR A 504 11.04 11.14 20.56
C TYR A 504 12.55 11.29 20.34
N GLY A 505 12.97 12.29 19.56
CA GLY A 505 14.39 12.60 19.35
C GLY A 505 15.09 12.94 20.67
N LEU A 506 14.49 13.81 21.48
CA LEU A 506 14.98 14.17 22.82
C LEU A 506 15.01 12.95 23.75
N ALA A 507 13.91 12.19 23.85
CA ALA A 507 13.82 11.00 24.68
C ALA A 507 14.84 9.92 24.27
N SER A 508 15.11 9.76 22.97
CA SER A 508 16.11 8.83 22.44
C SER A 508 17.54 9.22 22.82
N VAL A 509 17.83 10.53 22.91
CA VAL A 509 19.13 11.06 23.37
C VAL A 509 19.26 10.89 24.89
N VAL A 510 18.22 11.23 25.66
CA VAL A 510 18.19 11.13 27.12
C VAL A 510 18.33 9.69 27.60
N THR A 511 17.59 8.76 26.99
CA THR A 511 17.68 7.32 27.28
C THR A 511 18.98 6.68 26.77
N ARG A 512 19.85 7.44 26.09
CA ARG A 512 21.08 6.95 25.43
C ARG A 512 20.80 5.78 24.49
N ALA A 513 19.65 5.78 23.81
CA ALA A 513 19.32 4.81 22.79
C ALA A 513 20.13 5.07 21.51
N TYR A 514 20.27 6.34 21.14
CA TYR A 514 21.16 6.82 20.09
C TYR A 514 22.00 7.99 20.62
N ARG A 515 23.30 8.02 20.29
CA ARG A 515 24.14 9.20 20.54
C ARG A 515 23.94 10.21 19.40
N LEU A 516 24.06 11.51 19.70
CA LEU A 516 24.04 12.57 18.68
C LEU A 516 25.09 12.34 17.56
N SER A 517 26.19 11.64 17.87
CA SER A 517 27.20 11.18 16.90
C SER A 517 26.65 10.18 15.88
N ASP A 518 25.78 9.26 16.31
CA ASP A 518 25.22 8.18 15.48
C ASP A 518 24.15 8.75 14.52
N ILE A 519 23.35 9.72 15.00
CA ILE A 519 22.39 10.46 14.18
C ILE A 519 23.14 11.33 13.16
N LYS A 520 24.21 12.03 13.57
CA LYS A 520 25.08 12.79 12.65
C LYS A 520 25.78 11.89 11.63
N ALA A 521 26.17 10.67 12.00
CA ALA A 521 26.78 9.70 11.07
C ALA A 521 25.78 9.21 10.01
N LEU A 522 24.51 8.97 10.40
CA LEU A 522 23.42 8.66 9.47
C LEU A 522 23.14 9.82 8.50
N MET A 523 23.21 11.07 8.95
CA MET A 523 23.04 12.25 8.10
C MET A 523 24.25 12.56 7.20
N ARG A 524 25.49 12.39 7.69
CA ARG A 524 26.72 12.68 6.94
C ARG A 524 26.97 11.72 5.78
N ARG A 525 26.55 10.45 5.86
CA ARG A 525 26.64 9.51 4.72
C ARG A 525 25.79 9.92 3.51
N LYS A 526 24.84 10.86 3.67
CA LYS A 526 24.06 11.45 2.57
C LYS A 526 24.84 12.46 1.73
N HIS A 527 26.09 12.78 2.09
CA HIS A 527 26.96 13.72 1.35
C HIS A 527 28.24 13.08 0.79
N ALA A 528 28.40 11.76 0.91
CA ALA A 528 29.61 11.05 0.46
C ALA A 528 29.35 10.01 -0.66
N ASN A 529 28.21 10.05 -1.35
CA ASN A 529 27.91 9.21 -2.51
C ASN A 529 27.31 10.03 -3.66
#